data_AF-A0A1Y3T2G9-F1
#
_entry.id   AF-A0A1Y3T2G9-F1
#
_cell.length_a   1.000
_cell.length_b   1.000
_cell.length_c   1.000
_cell.angle_alpha   90.00
_cell.angle_beta   90.00
_cell.angle_gamma   90.00
#
_symmetry.space_group_name_H-M   'P 1'
#
loop_
_entity.id
_entity.type
_entity.pdbx_description
1 polymer ?
#
loop_
_entity_poly.entity_id
_entity_poly.type
_entity_poly.pdbx_seq_one_letter_code
_entity_poly.pdbx_strand_id
1 'polypeptide(L)'
;MTLAEACRILDISPKADMEQIKKQYRKLMLQFHPDVSGSSEVGYEYSVQEINLAYAVLKKGFAELESISFSEKEMSFQDNLLHWNAPTNSHAWKERDILHYAEDCEGNILGNFTIARGKYLWTAEEDFSLFLLSLYRCSQEVLDEIDASLQREEPPSLRQRIQPQLTYLLAQQFMDGTALLKELSKKVSHKKEEGGVYYLPAMLEITRSFANLKNGESLFPSRLKGHRLYLKNCAGQELGYLSFPDDRFYYIVIPLFEQRKVLVKIKAVQKPVTSGKRKTSRYQRLHLWLRFSGKAEKQLPESLNLQIRQLLEIYRQ
;
A
#
# COMPACT_ATOMS: atom_id res chain seq x y z
N MET A 1 34.18 26.96 -13.07
CA MET A 1 34.00 25.70 -13.82
C MET A 1 32.60 25.69 -14.42
N THR A 2 32.48 25.44 -15.72
CA THR A 2 31.21 25.47 -16.47
C THR A 2 30.45 24.14 -16.36
N LEU A 3 29.15 24.10 -16.67
CA LEU A 3 28.36 22.85 -16.65
C LEU A 3 28.92 21.78 -17.61
N ALA A 4 29.39 22.20 -18.79
CA ALA A 4 29.99 21.29 -19.77
C ALA A 4 31.37 20.76 -19.33
N GLU A 5 32.11 21.51 -18.52
CA GLU A 5 33.33 21.02 -17.86
C GLU A 5 32.98 20.05 -16.73
N ALA A 6 31.95 20.35 -15.93
CA ALA A 6 31.49 19.49 -14.85
C ALA A 6 31.04 18.10 -15.34
N CYS A 7 30.29 18.06 -16.45
CA CYS A 7 29.89 16.82 -17.09
C CYS A 7 31.10 16.01 -17.61
N ARG A 8 32.12 16.67 -18.16
CA ARG A 8 33.37 16.02 -18.58
C ARG A 8 34.15 15.45 -17.40
N ILE A 9 34.22 16.18 -16.29
CA ILE A 9 34.94 15.78 -15.07
C ILE A 9 34.27 14.61 -14.36
N LEU A 10 32.96 14.39 -14.49
CA LEU A 10 32.30 13.20 -13.94
C LEU A 10 32.13 12.07 -14.97
N ASP A 11 32.50 12.30 -16.23
CA ASP A 11 32.26 11.41 -17.37
C ASP A 11 30.77 11.05 -17.54
N ILE A 12 29.93 12.09 -17.60
CA ILE A 12 28.46 11.97 -17.66
C ILE A 12 27.90 12.78 -18.82
N SER A 13 26.85 12.26 -19.46
CA SER A 13 26.09 12.99 -20.48
C SER A 13 25.47 14.29 -19.93
N PRO A 14 25.48 15.41 -20.68
CA PRO A 14 24.82 16.66 -20.28
C PRO A 14 23.31 16.56 -20.02
N LYS A 15 22.67 15.44 -20.39
CA LYS A 15 21.24 15.15 -20.17
C LYS A 15 20.99 14.12 -19.06
N ALA A 16 22.02 13.75 -18.30
CA ALA A 16 21.88 12.75 -17.26
C ALA A 16 21.05 13.26 -16.09
N ASP A 17 20.27 12.36 -15.50
CA ASP A 17 19.44 12.65 -14.35
C ASP A 17 20.27 12.68 -13.05
N MET A 18 19.76 13.32 -12.01
CA MET A 18 20.46 13.49 -10.72
C MET A 18 20.82 12.16 -10.05
N GLU A 19 20.03 11.10 -10.26
CA GLU A 19 20.39 9.77 -9.78
C GLU A 19 21.66 9.23 -10.46
N GLN A 20 21.81 9.46 -11.76
CA GLN A 20 22.99 9.05 -12.52
C GLN A 20 24.22 9.85 -12.09
N ILE A 21 24.05 11.16 -11.85
CA ILE A 21 25.10 12.05 -11.34
C ILE A 21 25.57 11.62 -9.95
N LYS A 22 24.64 11.35 -9.02
CA LYS A 22 24.96 10.85 -7.67
C LYS A 22 25.67 9.49 -7.71
N LYS A 23 25.19 8.58 -8.55
CA LYS A 23 25.76 7.22 -8.68
C LYS A 23 27.20 7.27 -9.18
N GLN A 24 27.46 8.08 -10.21
CA GLN A 24 28.79 8.21 -10.78
C GLN A 24 29.75 8.97 -9.87
N TYR A 25 29.29 10.05 -9.21
CA TYR A 25 30.09 10.75 -8.20
C TYR A 25 30.53 9.81 -7.06
N ARG A 26 29.60 8.99 -6.53
CA ARG A 26 29.92 7.99 -5.50
C ARG A 26 30.94 6.96 -5.97
N LYS A 27 30.81 6.49 -7.23
CA LYS A 27 31.78 5.57 -7.84
C LYS A 27 33.18 6.18 -7.92
N LEU A 28 33.28 7.43 -8.36
CA LEU A 28 34.56 8.14 -8.45
C LEU A 28 35.18 8.40 -7.07
N MET A 29 34.39 8.78 -6.06
CA MET A 29 34.89 8.94 -4.70
C MET A 29 35.41 7.62 -4.12
N LEU A 30 34.72 6.50 -4.33
CA LEU A 30 35.21 5.20 -3.86
C LEU A 30 36.51 4.75 -4.52
N GLN A 31 36.80 5.24 -5.72
CA GLN A 31 37.98 4.84 -6.50
C GLN A 31 39.18 5.76 -6.28
N PHE A 32 38.95 7.05 -6.04
CA PHE A 32 40.02 8.06 -6.05
C PHE A 32 40.15 8.86 -4.75
N HIS A 33 39.35 8.59 -3.71
CA HIS A 33 39.49 9.28 -2.42
C HIS A 33 40.88 9.05 -1.81
N PRO A 34 41.53 10.09 -1.24
CA PRO A 34 42.90 9.99 -0.70
C PRO A 34 43.08 8.94 0.40
N ASP A 35 42.00 8.56 1.08
CA ASP A 35 42.02 7.53 2.14
C ASP A 35 41.94 6.09 1.59
N VAL A 36 41.69 5.90 0.30
CA VAL A 36 41.64 4.57 -0.34
C VAL A 36 43.06 4.17 -0.70
N SER A 37 43.70 3.41 0.20
CA SER A 37 45.05 2.87 0.03
C SER A 37 45.06 1.73 -1.00
N GLY A 38 45.04 2.08 -2.29
CA GLY A 38 45.12 1.13 -3.40
C GLY A 38 45.47 1.86 -4.69
N SER A 39 46.77 2.00 -4.96
CA SER A 39 47.30 2.54 -6.21
C SER A 39 46.72 1.78 -7.41
N SER A 40 45.82 2.43 -8.15
CA SER A 40 45.57 2.07 -9.54
C SER A 40 46.11 3.21 -10.39
N GLU A 41 47.27 2.96 -11.00
CA GLU A 41 47.84 3.71 -12.13
C GLU A 41 46.93 3.58 -13.38
N VAL A 42 45.68 4.01 -13.25
CA VAL A 42 44.75 4.21 -14.37
C VAL A 42 44.34 5.66 -14.27
N GLY A 43 45.00 6.48 -15.09
CA GLY A 43 44.96 7.93 -15.05
C GLY A 43 43.55 8.46 -15.23
N TYR A 44 42.90 8.78 -14.12
CA TYR A 44 41.82 9.73 -14.12
C TYR A 44 42.44 11.12 -14.05
N GLU A 45 42.23 11.93 -15.09
CA GLU A 45 42.92 13.21 -15.28
C GLU A 45 42.56 14.26 -14.22
N TYR A 46 41.51 14.02 -13.43
CA TYR A 46 40.95 14.98 -12.49
C TYR A 46 41.17 14.58 -11.04
N SER A 47 41.60 15.54 -10.23
CA SER A 47 41.76 15.41 -8.79
C SER A 47 40.43 15.28 -8.05
N VAL A 48 40.46 14.72 -6.84
CA VAL A 48 39.27 14.62 -5.95
C VAL A 48 38.63 15.98 -5.69
N GLN A 49 39.44 17.04 -5.62
CA GLN A 49 38.93 18.41 -5.46
C GLN A 49 38.11 18.85 -6.69
N GLU A 50 38.58 18.53 -7.90
CA GLU A 50 37.86 18.83 -9.14
C GLU A 50 36.58 17.99 -9.28
N ILE A 51 36.60 16.72 -8.86
CA ILE A 51 35.41 15.85 -8.83
C ILE A 51 34.35 16.41 -7.86
N ASN A 52 34.77 16.87 -6.67
CA ASN A 52 33.88 17.50 -5.69
C ASN A 52 33.30 18.81 -6.22
N LEU A 53 34.13 19.63 -6.88
CA LEU A 53 33.70 20.88 -7.49
C LEU A 53 32.71 20.61 -8.64
N ALA A 54 32.96 19.56 -9.45
CA ALA A 54 32.07 19.09 -10.51
C ALA A 54 30.69 18.66 -10.02
N TYR A 55 30.65 17.84 -8.97
CA TYR A 55 29.39 17.46 -8.37
C TYR A 55 28.65 18.64 -7.74
N ALA A 56 29.35 19.57 -7.08
CA ALA A 56 28.73 20.76 -6.50
C ALA A 56 28.09 21.66 -7.57
N VAL A 57 28.76 21.87 -8.71
CA VAL A 57 28.25 22.68 -9.81
C VAL A 57 27.02 22.02 -10.46
N LEU A 58 27.04 20.71 -10.69
CA LEU A 58 25.89 19.99 -11.26
C LEU A 58 24.70 19.94 -10.29
N LYS A 59 24.96 19.71 -8.99
CA LYS A 59 23.93 19.74 -7.94
C LYS A 59 23.30 21.12 -7.83
N LYS A 60 24.09 22.20 -7.93
CA LYS A 60 23.58 23.58 -7.90
C LYS A 60 22.75 23.90 -9.14
N GLY A 61 23.18 23.46 -10.33
CA GLY A 61 22.41 23.64 -11.56
C GLY A 61 21.04 22.96 -11.51
N PHE A 62 20.95 21.76 -10.93
CA PHE A 62 19.66 21.10 -10.69
C PHE A 62 18.81 21.79 -9.62
N ALA A 63 19.42 22.21 -8.51
CA ALA A 63 18.71 22.98 -7.48
C ALA A 63 18.22 24.34 -8.00
N GLU A 64 18.96 24.98 -8.91
CA GLU A 64 18.54 26.23 -9.56
C GLU A 64 17.39 26.01 -10.54
N LEU A 65 17.40 24.90 -11.31
CA LEU A 65 16.28 24.48 -12.16
C LEU A 65 15.01 24.14 -11.35
N GLU A 66 15.16 23.55 -10.16
CA GLU A 66 14.07 23.32 -9.21
C GLU A 66 13.63 24.60 -8.48
N SER A 67 14.52 25.58 -8.30
CA SER A 67 14.20 26.84 -7.60
C SER A 67 13.46 27.87 -8.47
N ILE A 68 13.52 27.76 -9.81
CA ILE A 68 12.77 28.64 -10.72
C ILE A 68 11.25 28.33 -10.68
N SER A 69 10.85 27.16 -10.16
CA SER A 69 9.42 26.79 -10.03
C SER A 69 8.81 27.09 -8.67
N PHE A 70 9.58 27.45 -7.64
CA PHE A 70 9.05 27.76 -6.30
C PHE A 70 9.86 28.86 -5.60
N SER A 71 9.43 30.10 -5.77
CA SER A 71 9.94 31.26 -5.05
C SER A 71 9.24 31.41 -3.69
N GLU A 72 10.09 31.52 -2.66
CA GLU A 72 9.87 32.14 -1.34
C GLU A 72 8.96 31.44 -0.30
N LYS A 73 9.61 30.73 0.64
CA LYS A 73 9.78 31.26 2.00
C LYS A 73 10.77 30.44 2.82
N GLU A 74 11.70 31.16 3.44
CA GLU A 74 12.63 30.68 4.46
C GLU A 74 11.87 30.13 5.69
N MET A 75 12.07 28.85 6.01
CA MET A 75 11.82 28.32 7.35
C MET A 75 12.89 27.27 7.72
N SER A 76 13.19 27.26 9.02
CA SER A 76 14.27 26.60 9.73
C SER A 76 14.57 25.14 9.33
N PHE A 77 15.86 24.80 9.36
CA PHE A 77 16.47 23.47 9.14
C PHE A 77 15.98 22.31 10.04
N GLN A 78 14.89 22.49 10.80
CA GLN A 78 14.22 21.45 11.60
C GLN A 78 12.91 20.94 10.98
N ASP A 79 12.36 21.60 9.96
CA ASP A 79 11.08 21.22 9.33
C ASP A 79 11.20 20.20 8.17
N ASN A 80 12.41 19.86 7.72
CA ASN A 80 12.60 18.84 6.66
C ASN A 80 12.53 17.39 7.19
N LEU A 81 11.67 17.11 8.17
CA LEU A 81 11.07 15.78 8.26
C LEU A 81 10.22 15.63 7.01
N LEU A 82 10.51 14.62 6.19
CA LEU A 82 9.70 14.16 5.05
C LEU A 82 8.22 14.53 5.26
N HIS A 83 7.78 15.67 4.69
CA HIS A 83 6.45 16.19 4.98
C HIS A 83 5.43 15.26 4.34
N TRP A 84 4.99 14.28 5.11
CA TRP A 84 3.96 13.35 4.70
C TRP A 84 2.66 14.13 4.52
N ASN A 85 2.23 14.30 3.28
CA ASN A 85 1.16 15.21 2.88
C ASN A 85 -0.07 14.47 2.31
N ALA A 86 -0.22 13.19 2.64
CA ALA A 86 -1.37 12.40 2.23
C ALA A 86 -2.69 13.03 2.75
N PRO A 87 -3.84 12.81 2.07
CA PRO A 87 -5.13 13.27 2.57
C PRO A 87 -5.43 12.72 3.97
N THR A 88 -6.14 13.47 4.80
CA THR A 88 -6.45 13.07 6.18
C THR A 88 -7.94 12.79 6.38
N ASN A 89 -8.24 11.84 7.28
CA ASN A 89 -9.58 11.61 7.79
C ASN A 89 -9.68 12.15 9.22
N SER A 90 -10.16 13.38 9.39
CA SER A 90 -10.33 14.02 10.70
C SER A 90 -11.21 13.21 11.67
N HIS A 91 -12.13 12.40 11.13
CA HIS A 91 -13.06 11.55 11.88
C HIS A 91 -12.50 10.17 12.26
N ALA A 92 -11.26 9.83 11.89
CA ALA A 92 -10.66 8.56 12.30
C ALA A 92 -10.55 8.48 13.83
N TRP A 93 -10.68 7.27 14.39
CA TRP A 93 -10.74 7.05 15.84
C TRP A 93 -9.48 7.53 16.56
N LYS A 94 -8.31 7.20 16.02
CA LYS A 94 -7.01 7.53 16.56
C LYS A 94 -6.01 7.80 15.44
N GLU A 95 -4.97 8.56 15.71
CA GLU A 95 -3.85 8.73 14.79
C GLU A 95 -3.03 7.44 14.68
N ARG A 96 -2.39 7.24 13.52
CA ARG A 96 -1.49 6.11 13.30
C ARG A 96 -0.12 6.61 12.86
N ASP A 97 0.88 5.77 13.04
CA ASP A 97 2.23 6.03 12.56
C ASP A 97 2.31 5.78 11.05
N ILE A 98 3.11 6.57 10.34
CA ILE A 98 3.53 6.30 8.97
C ILE A 98 4.92 5.70 9.04
N LEU A 99 5.05 4.47 8.54
CA LEU A 99 6.28 3.70 8.65
C LEU A 99 7.04 3.71 7.34
N HIS A 100 8.37 3.67 7.44
CA HIS A 100 9.27 3.49 6.31
C HIS A 100 10.28 2.38 6.62
N TYR A 101 10.74 1.65 5.59
CA TYR A 101 11.77 0.64 5.77
C TYR A 101 13.11 1.31 6.09
N ALA A 102 13.82 0.76 7.08
CA ALA A 102 15.25 0.99 7.22
C ALA A 102 15.96 -0.01 6.31
N GLU A 103 16.69 0.48 5.33
CA GLU A 103 17.42 -0.33 4.36
C GLU A 103 18.93 -0.12 4.53
N ASP A 104 19.72 -1.17 4.30
CA ASP A 104 21.17 -1.03 4.19
C ASP A 104 21.59 -0.48 2.81
N CYS A 105 22.90 -0.38 2.57
CA CYS A 105 23.43 0.11 1.31
C CYS A 105 23.16 -0.82 0.11
N GLU A 106 22.75 -2.07 0.35
CA GLU A 106 22.39 -3.07 -0.65
C GLU A 106 20.88 -3.13 -0.89
N GLY A 107 20.08 -2.40 -0.10
CA GLY A 107 18.61 -2.41 -0.14
C GLY A 107 17.98 -3.53 0.68
N ASN A 108 18.73 -4.20 1.56
CA ASN A 108 18.15 -5.20 2.46
C ASN A 108 17.41 -4.50 3.60
N ILE A 109 16.20 -4.97 3.89
CA ILE A 109 15.36 -4.43 4.95
C ILE A 109 15.92 -4.86 6.31
N LEU A 110 16.44 -3.89 7.07
CA LEU A 110 16.92 -4.05 8.45
C LEU A 110 15.81 -3.87 9.49
N GLY A 111 14.77 -3.09 9.15
CA GLY A 111 13.67 -2.78 10.07
C GLY A 111 12.71 -1.76 9.51
N ASN A 112 11.95 -1.11 10.38
CA ASN A 112 11.11 0.03 10.04
C ASN A 112 11.17 1.11 11.13
N PHE A 113 10.95 2.35 10.75
CA PHE A 113 10.89 3.49 11.65
C PHE A 113 9.73 4.42 11.26
N THR A 114 9.29 5.23 12.22
CA THR A 114 8.19 6.18 12.02
C THR A 114 8.71 7.45 11.36
N ILE A 115 8.12 7.85 10.25
CA ILE A 115 8.44 9.09 9.51
C ILE A 115 7.43 10.21 9.74
N ALA A 116 6.20 9.86 10.13
CA ALA A 116 5.14 10.81 10.47
C ALA A 116 4.10 10.13 11.38
N ARG A 117 3.24 10.92 12.01
CA ARG A 117 2.07 10.43 12.76
C ARG A 117 0.89 11.33 12.46
N GLY A 118 -0.28 10.73 12.25
CA GLY A 118 -1.49 11.49 11.98
C GLY A 118 -2.63 10.64 11.44
N LYS A 119 -3.72 11.29 11.05
CA LYS A 119 -4.91 10.60 10.50
C LYS A 119 -4.85 10.46 8.98
N TYR A 120 -3.70 10.09 8.44
CA TYR A 120 -3.44 10.02 7.00
C TYR A 120 -4.07 8.80 6.36
N LEU A 121 -4.84 9.02 5.29
CA LEU A 121 -5.34 7.98 4.41
C LEU A 121 -4.16 7.26 3.73
N TRP A 122 -4.35 5.98 3.45
CA TRP A 122 -3.40 5.20 2.68
C TRP A 122 -3.38 5.68 1.22
N THR A 123 -2.18 5.84 0.69
CA THR A 123 -1.91 6.12 -0.72
C THR A 123 -0.91 5.11 -1.25
N ALA A 124 -0.77 5.01 -2.58
CA ALA A 124 0.20 4.11 -3.19
C ALA A 124 1.68 4.45 -2.89
N GLU A 125 1.96 5.59 -2.25
CA GLU A 125 3.29 5.99 -1.77
C GLU A 125 3.68 5.26 -0.48
N GLU A 126 2.70 4.79 0.29
CA GLU A 126 2.93 3.97 1.49
C GLU A 126 2.89 2.49 1.14
N ASP A 127 3.94 1.74 1.52
CA ASP A 127 3.92 0.29 1.37
C ASP A 127 2.73 -0.32 2.15
N PHE A 128 1.99 -1.21 1.49
CA PHE A 128 0.76 -1.75 2.06
C PHE A 128 1.02 -2.64 3.29
N SER A 129 2.15 -3.34 3.35
CA SER A 129 2.51 -4.17 4.50
C SER A 129 2.84 -3.30 5.72
N LEU A 130 3.56 -2.19 5.49
CA LEU A 130 3.81 -1.19 6.52
C LEU A 130 2.54 -0.50 6.99
N PHE A 131 1.60 -0.22 6.09
CA PHE A 131 0.27 0.29 6.43
C PHE A 131 -0.48 -0.67 7.37
N LEU A 132 -0.55 -1.97 7.04
CA LEU A 132 -1.20 -2.97 7.89
C LEU A 132 -0.52 -3.09 9.26
N LEU A 133 0.82 -3.03 9.30
CA LEU A 133 1.59 -3.03 10.55
C LEU A 133 1.27 -1.80 11.40
N SER A 134 1.20 -0.61 10.79
CA SER A 134 0.81 0.64 11.45
C SER A 134 -0.58 0.53 12.10
N LEU A 135 -1.56 -0.02 11.38
CA LEU A 135 -2.91 -0.22 11.92
C LEU A 135 -2.95 -1.25 13.05
N TYR A 136 -2.16 -2.32 12.94
CA TYR A 136 -2.04 -3.31 14.00
C TYR A 136 -1.48 -2.66 15.28
N ARG A 137 -0.40 -1.89 15.18
CA ARG A 137 0.19 -1.12 16.29
C ARG A 137 -0.81 -0.10 16.86
N CYS A 138 -1.51 0.63 16.00
CA CYS A 138 -2.56 1.56 16.42
C CYS A 138 -3.68 0.86 17.21
N SER A 139 -4.12 -0.31 16.76
CA SER A 139 -5.13 -1.11 17.49
C SER A 139 -4.61 -1.64 18.82
N GLN A 140 -3.33 -2.00 18.89
CA GLN A 140 -2.68 -2.42 20.12
C GLN A 140 -2.66 -1.26 21.13
N GLU A 141 -2.24 -0.07 20.69
CA GLU A 141 -2.17 1.13 21.50
C GLU A 141 -3.54 1.51 22.10
N VAL A 142 -4.62 1.39 21.32
CA VAL A 142 -5.99 1.63 21.82
C VAL A 142 -6.37 0.66 22.94
N LEU A 143 -6.02 -0.63 22.80
CA LEU A 143 -6.35 -1.64 23.81
C LEU A 143 -5.44 -1.52 25.05
N ASP A 144 -4.17 -1.16 24.85
CA ASP A 144 -3.21 -0.90 25.94
C ASP A 144 -3.67 0.28 26.80
N GLU A 145 -4.20 1.35 26.20
CA GLU A 145 -4.81 2.46 26.94
C GLU A 145 -6.02 2.03 27.78
N ILE A 146 -6.85 1.12 27.25
CA ILE A 146 -7.99 0.58 28.00
C ILE A 146 -7.50 -0.26 29.17
N ASP A 147 -6.57 -1.18 28.93
CA ASP A 147 -6.02 -2.06 29.98
C ASP A 147 -5.34 -1.24 31.08
N ALA A 148 -4.58 -0.20 30.71
CA ALA A 148 -3.99 0.77 31.64
C ALA A 148 -5.06 1.53 32.44
N SER A 149 -6.14 1.99 31.79
CA SER A 149 -7.24 2.69 32.47
C SER A 149 -8.00 1.81 33.46
N LEU A 150 -8.04 0.49 33.21
CA LEU A 150 -8.66 -0.52 34.06
C LEU A 150 -7.68 -1.16 35.05
N GLN A 151 -6.41 -0.73 35.06
CA GLN A 151 -5.34 -1.27 35.90
C GLN A 151 -5.17 -2.79 35.76
N ARG A 152 -5.32 -3.31 34.54
CA ARG A 152 -5.09 -4.73 34.23
C ARG A 152 -3.58 -4.99 34.12
N GLU A 153 -3.05 -5.90 34.91
CA GLU A 153 -1.64 -6.32 34.83
C GLU A 153 -1.37 -7.16 33.59
N GLU A 154 -2.33 -8.00 33.19
CA GLU A 154 -2.25 -8.85 32.00
C GLU A 154 -3.45 -8.64 31.06
N PRO A 155 -3.23 -8.72 29.73
CA PRO A 155 -4.32 -8.59 28.79
C PRO A 155 -5.31 -9.77 28.86
N PRO A 156 -6.64 -9.54 28.81
CA PRO A 156 -7.62 -10.60 28.84
C PRO A 156 -7.56 -11.49 27.58
N SER A 157 -7.97 -12.75 27.70
CA SER A 157 -7.99 -13.72 26.58
C SER A 157 -8.83 -13.26 25.38
N LEU A 158 -9.89 -12.48 25.64
CA LEU A 158 -10.72 -11.80 24.66
C LEU A 158 -9.91 -10.91 23.69
N ARG A 159 -8.77 -10.37 24.13
CA ARG A 159 -7.93 -9.47 23.33
C ARG A 159 -7.55 -10.07 21.98
N GLN A 160 -7.22 -11.35 21.94
CA GLN A 160 -6.83 -12.06 20.72
C GLN A 160 -7.95 -12.08 19.66
N ARG A 161 -9.21 -11.98 20.09
CA ARG A 161 -10.38 -11.90 19.22
C ARG A 161 -10.74 -10.45 18.86
N ILE A 162 -10.57 -9.51 19.80
CA ILE A 162 -10.95 -8.10 19.62
C ILE A 162 -9.93 -7.35 18.76
N GLN A 163 -8.62 -7.52 18.99
CA GLN A 163 -7.60 -6.74 18.30
C GLN A 163 -7.69 -6.88 16.77
N PRO A 164 -7.80 -8.07 16.16
CA PRO A 164 -7.91 -8.18 14.71
C PRO A 164 -9.18 -7.51 14.15
N GLN A 165 -10.28 -7.59 14.89
CA GLN A 165 -11.54 -6.92 14.53
C GLN A 165 -11.39 -5.40 14.57
N LEU A 166 -10.73 -4.89 15.61
CA LEU A 166 -10.42 -3.47 15.74
C LEU A 166 -9.49 -3.00 14.63
N THR A 167 -8.41 -3.76 14.33
CA THR A 167 -7.50 -3.46 13.22
C THR A 167 -8.26 -3.36 11.89
N TYR A 168 -9.18 -4.28 11.62
CA TYR A 168 -9.99 -4.26 10.40
C TYR A 168 -10.91 -3.04 10.31
N LEU A 169 -11.57 -2.65 11.41
CA LEU A 169 -12.40 -1.45 11.44
C LEU A 169 -11.58 -0.17 11.27
N LEU A 170 -10.41 -0.08 11.91
CA LEU A 170 -9.48 1.04 11.73
C LEU A 170 -9.00 1.13 10.29
N ALA A 171 -8.67 0.00 9.65
CA ALA A 171 -8.28 -0.03 8.24
C ALA A 171 -9.31 0.66 7.33
N GLN A 172 -10.59 0.43 7.57
CA GLN A 172 -11.66 1.08 6.82
C GLN A 172 -11.72 2.60 7.00
N GLN A 173 -11.23 3.15 8.12
CA GLN A 173 -11.15 4.60 8.33
C GLN A 173 -10.02 5.25 7.54
N PHE A 174 -8.99 4.48 7.19
CA PHE A 174 -7.80 4.96 6.49
C PHE A 174 -7.75 4.59 5.01
N MET A 175 -8.74 3.85 4.51
CA MET A 175 -8.83 3.45 3.11
C MET A 175 -10.02 4.16 2.44
N ASP A 176 -9.75 5.04 1.47
CA ASP A 176 -10.81 5.56 0.59
C ASP A 176 -11.18 4.48 -0.43
N GLY A 177 -12.09 3.59 -0.05
CA GLY A 177 -12.51 2.48 -0.90
C GLY A 177 -13.08 2.90 -2.26
N THR A 178 -13.62 4.12 -2.39
CA THR A 178 -14.16 4.60 -3.67
C THR A 178 -13.07 5.10 -4.59
N ALA A 179 -12.14 5.92 -4.09
CA ALA A 179 -11.01 6.38 -4.87
C ALA A 179 -10.05 5.24 -5.23
N LEU A 180 -9.74 4.37 -4.26
CA LEU A 180 -8.81 3.26 -4.44
C LEU A 180 -9.35 2.20 -5.41
N LEU A 181 -10.66 1.91 -5.39
CA LEU A 181 -11.24 1.00 -6.37
C LEU A 181 -11.06 1.51 -7.80
N LYS A 182 -11.27 2.81 -8.04
CA LYS A 182 -11.09 3.47 -9.34
C LYS A 182 -9.63 3.47 -9.79
N GLU A 183 -8.69 3.66 -8.86
CA GLU A 183 -7.27 3.69 -9.18
C GLU A 183 -6.75 2.30 -9.53
N LEU A 184 -7.05 1.31 -8.68
CA LEU A 184 -6.56 -0.05 -8.84
C LEU A 184 -7.23 -0.77 -10.01
N SER A 185 -8.50 -0.48 -10.34
CA SER A 185 -9.17 -1.08 -11.51
C SER A 185 -8.48 -0.71 -12.83
N LYS A 186 -8.07 0.56 -12.98
CA LYS A 186 -7.37 1.06 -14.17
C LYS A 186 -6.04 0.37 -14.40
N LYS A 187 -5.30 0.09 -13.32
CA LYS A 187 -4.02 -0.64 -13.39
C LYS A 187 -4.21 -2.08 -13.86
N VAL A 188 -5.40 -2.65 -13.66
CA VAL A 188 -5.66 -4.07 -13.91
C VAL A 188 -6.37 -4.33 -15.25
N SER A 189 -7.02 -3.33 -15.85
CA SER A 189 -7.70 -3.45 -17.15
C SER A 189 -7.40 -2.27 -18.07
N HIS A 190 -6.82 -2.55 -19.24
CA HIS A 190 -6.64 -1.58 -20.33
C HIS A 190 -7.92 -1.27 -21.11
N LYS A 191 -9.05 -1.93 -20.82
CA LYS A 191 -10.34 -1.62 -21.46
C LYS A 191 -10.95 -0.37 -20.83
N LYS A 192 -11.42 0.57 -21.67
CA LYS A 192 -12.16 1.76 -21.23
C LYS A 192 -13.30 1.36 -20.29
N GLU A 193 -13.32 1.97 -19.11
CA GLU A 193 -14.40 1.83 -18.13
C GLU A 193 -15.68 2.49 -18.66
N GLU A 194 -16.47 1.77 -19.45
CA GLU A 194 -17.77 2.25 -19.90
C GLU A 194 -18.79 2.11 -18.75
N GLY A 195 -19.34 3.25 -18.30
CA GLY A 195 -20.54 3.28 -17.44
C GLY A 195 -20.33 3.05 -15.94
N GLY A 196 -19.14 3.29 -15.39
CA GLY A 196 -18.88 3.21 -13.95
C GLY A 196 -18.85 1.77 -13.41
N VAL A 197 -18.46 0.81 -14.25
CA VAL A 197 -18.26 -0.59 -13.91
C VAL A 197 -16.76 -0.88 -13.82
N TYR A 198 -16.31 -1.35 -12.66
CA TYR A 198 -14.92 -1.67 -12.36
C TYR A 198 -14.69 -3.17 -12.47
N TYR A 199 -13.64 -3.57 -13.20
CA TYR A 199 -13.26 -4.97 -13.35
C TYR A 199 -12.08 -5.32 -12.45
N LEU A 200 -12.15 -6.48 -11.80
CA LEU A 200 -11.09 -7.03 -10.96
C LEU A 200 -10.90 -8.55 -11.23
N PRO A 201 -9.65 -9.05 -11.26
CA PRO A 201 -9.36 -10.46 -11.19
C PRO A 201 -9.59 -10.93 -9.75
N ALA A 202 -10.35 -12.01 -9.61
CA ALA A 202 -10.62 -12.60 -8.32
C ALA A 202 -10.47 -14.13 -8.38
N MET A 203 -10.61 -14.76 -7.23
CA MET A 203 -10.54 -16.20 -7.06
C MET A 203 -11.68 -16.66 -6.16
N LEU A 204 -12.16 -17.88 -6.39
CA LEU A 204 -12.97 -18.63 -5.45
C LEU A 204 -12.02 -19.55 -4.68
N GLU A 205 -11.96 -19.39 -3.36
CA GLU A 205 -11.35 -20.37 -2.49
C GLU A 205 -12.38 -21.44 -2.12
N ILE A 206 -12.17 -22.65 -2.60
CA ILE A 206 -13.12 -23.76 -2.51
C ILE A 206 -13.02 -24.41 -1.13
N THR A 207 -14.15 -24.51 -0.41
CA THR A 207 -14.21 -25.10 0.93
C THR A 207 -14.73 -26.54 0.92
N ARG A 208 -15.49 -26.95 -0.12
CA ARG A 208 -16.02 -28.31 -0.27
C ARG A 208 -15.39 -29.03 -1.46
N SER A 209 -15.21 -30.34 -1.35
CA SER A 209 -14.62 -31.17 -2.41
C SER A 209 -15.40 -31.02 -3.72
N PHE A 210 -14.70 -30.49 -4.73
CA PHE A 210 -15.07 -30.35 -6.15
C PHE A 210 -16.26 -29.44 -6.48
N ALA A 211 -15.94 -28.22 -6.92
CA ALA A 211 -16.81 -27.42 -7.78
C ALA A 211 -16.24 -27.45 -9.20
N ASN A 212 -16.77 -28.30 -10.08
CA ASN A 212 -16.46 -28.23 -11.51
C ASN A 212 -17.30 -27.10 -12.13
N LEU A 213 -16.86 -25.87 -11.94
CA LEU A 213 -17.50 -24.69 -12.51
C LEU A 213 -17.25 -24.64 -14.02
N LYS A 214 -18.31 -24.41 -14.80
CA LYS A 214 -18.21 -24.22 -16.25
C LYS A 214 -17.65 -22.82 -16.55
N ASN A 215 -16.96 -22.69 -17.69
CA ASN A 215 -16.47 -21.38 -18.11
C ASN A 215 -17.64 -20.40 -18.31
N GLY A 216 -17.53 -19.21 -17.73
CA GLY A 216 -18.57 -18.18 -17.80
C GLY A 216 -19.78 -18.41 -16.89
N GLU A 217 -19.79 -19.47 -16.08
CA GLU A 217 -20.86 -19.73 -15.10
C GLU A 217 -20.96 -18.58 -14.10
N SER A 218 -22.18 -18.11 -13.88
CA SER A 218 -22.47 -17.00 -12.95
C SER A 218 -22.44 -17.50 -11.51
N LEU A 219 -21.72 -16.78 -10.66
CA LEU A 219 -21.75 -16.98 -9.21
C LEU A 219 -22.45 -15.80 -8.54
N PHE A 220 -23.07 -16.08 -7.39
CA PHE A 220 -23.84 -15.10 -6.64
C PHE A 220 -23.35 -15.00 -5.20
N PRO A 221 -23.39 -13.79 -4.60
CA PRO A 221 -23.26 -13.61 -3.16
C PRO A 221 -24.21 -14.55 -2.39
N SER A 222 -23.66 -15.32 -1.45
CA SER A 222 -24.39 -16.17 -0.52
C SER A 222 -24.60 -15.42 0.80
N ARG A 223 -23.51 -15.12 1.50
CA ARG A 223 -23.48 -14.44 2.80
C ARG A 223 -22.12 -13.78 3.05
N LEU A 224 -22.09 -12.79 3.93
CA LEU A 224 -20.87 -12.23 4.49
C LEU A 224 -20.68 -12.77 5.91
N LYS A 225 -19.52 -13.38 6.18
CA LYS A 225 -19.17 -13.88 7.52
C LYS A 225 -17.67 -13.78 7.74
N GLY A 226 -17.26 -13.13 8.84
CA GLY A 226 -15.85 -12.98 9.21
C GLY A 226 -15.02 -12.30 8.12
N HIS A 227 -15.52 -11.19 7.56
CA HIS A 227 -14.90 -10.42 6.47
C HIS A 227 -14.61 -11.26 5.22
N ARG A 228 -15.47 -12.23 4.93
CA ARG A 228 -15.41 -13.07 3.72
C ARG A 228 -16.76 -13.12 3.06
N LEU A 229 -16.78 -12.90 1.75
CA LEU A 229 -17.97 -13.05 0.93
C LEU A 229 -18.06 -14.49 0.40
N TYR A 230 -18.99 -15.26 0.93
CA TYR A 230 -19.28 -16.60 0.43
C TYR A 230 -20.06 -16.55 -0.87
N LEU A 231 -19.77 -17.49 -1.77
CA LEU A 231 -20.34 -17.56 -3.12
C LEU A 231 -21.11 -18.86 -3.33
N LYS A 232 -22.22 -18.76 -4.05
CA LYS A 232 -23.07 -19.88 -4.47
C LYS A 232 -23.29 -19.90 -5.97
N ASN A 233 -23.58 -21.08 -6.52
CA ASN A 233 -23.97 -21.25 -7.92
C ASN A 233 -25.47 -20.96 -8.14
N CYS A 234 -25.94 -21.08 -9.39
CA CYS A 234 -27.35 -20.94 -9.75
C CYS A 234 -28.29 -21.92 -9.03
N ALA A 235 -27.78 -23.10 -8.63
CA ALA A 235 -28.53 -24.11 -7.89
C ALA A 235 -28.63 -23.80 -6.38
N GLY A 236 -28.04 -22.69 -5.91
CA GLY A 236 -28.05 -22.29 -4.50
C GLY A 236 -26.99 -22.97 -3.64
N GLN A 237 -26.12 -23.80 -4.22
CA GLN A 237 -25.05 -24.49 -3.50
C GLN A 237 -23.89 -23.54 -3.19
N GLU A 238 -23.56 -23.38 -1.90
CA GLU A 238 -22.37 -22.65 -1.45
C GLU A 238 -21.09 -23.43 -1.78
N LEU A 239 -20.17 -22.80 -2.50
CA LEU A 239 -18.95 -23.43 -3.03
C LEU A 239 -17.70 -23.08 -2.19
N GLY A 240 -17.70 -21.89 -1.61
CA GLY A 240 -16.54 -21.30 -0.96
C GLY A 240 -16.68 -19.79 -0.83
N TYR A 241 -15.57 -19.07 -0.77
CA TYR A 241 -15.57 -17.61 -0.62
C TYR A 241 -14.68 -16.90 -1.64
N LEU A 242 -14.99 -15.62 -1.86
CA LEU A 242 -14.24 -14.71 -2.71
C LEU A 242 -12.87 -14.41 -2.10
N SER A 243 -11.84 -14.50 -2.94
CA SER A 243 -10.44 -14.27 -2.63
C SER A 243 -9.82 -13.41 -3.74
N PHE A 244 -8.72 -12.72 -3.43
CA PHE A 244 -8.02 -11.83 -4.34
C PHE A 244 -6.54 -12.21 -4.42
N PRO A 245 -5.91 -12.04 -5.60
CA PRO A 245 -4.46 -12.21 -5.74
C PRO A 245 -3.68 -11.03 -5.14
N ASP A 246 -4.33 -9.89 -4.95
CA ASP A 246 -3.77 -8.67 -4.37
C ASP A 246 -4.49 -8.38 -3.06
N ASP A 247 -3.74 -8.34 -1.97
CA ASP A 247 -4.26 -8.27 -0.62
C ASP A 247 -5.00 -6.95 -0.32
N ARG A 248 -4.69 -5.88 -1.06
CA ARG A 248 -5.36 -4.58 -0.93
C ARG A 248 -6.86 -4.69 -1.16
N PHE A 249 -7.28 -5.59 -2.05
CA PHE A 249 -8.71 -5.75 -2.35
C PHE A 249 -9.52 -6.32 -1.19
N TYR A 250 -8.92 -7.01 -0.21
CA TYR A 250 -9.66 -7.41 0.99
C TYR A 250 -10.10 -6.21 1.83
N TYR A 251 -9.30 -5.14 1.85
CA TYR A 251 -9.57 -3.92 2.63
C TYR A 251 -10.34 -2.85 1.84
N ILE A 252 -10.58 -3.09 0.55
CA ILE A 252 -11.35 -2.21 -0.33
C ILE A 252 -12.70 -2.85 -0.65
N VAL A 253 -12.69 -4.05 -1.22
CA VAL A 253 -13.87 -4.67 -1.82
C VAL A 253 -14.79 -5.30 -0.77
N ILE A 254 -14.24 -5.96 0.25
CA ILE A 254 -15.06 -6.57 1.30
C ILE A 254 -15.84 -5.52 2.11
N PRO A 255 -15.22 -4.41 2.57
CA PRO A 255 -15.96 -3.30 3.19
C PRO A 255 -17.09 -2.75 2.31
N LEU A 256 -16.86 -2.61 0.99
CA LEU A 256 -17.90 -2.15 0.07
C LEU A 256 -19.10 -3.10 0.01
N PHE A 257 -18.89 -4.41 0.17
CA PHE A 257 -19.97 -5.39 0.29
C PHE A 257 -20.68 -5.34 1.64
N GLU A 258 -19.93 -5.25 2.75
CA GLU A 258 -20.47 -5.11 4.10
C GLU A 258 -21.38 -3.88 4.21
N GLN A 259 -20.96 -2.77 3.59
CA GLN A 259 -21.70 -1.50 3.54
C GLN A 259 -22.76 -1.46 2.42
N ARG A 260 -22.91 -2.53 1.62
CA ARG A 260 -23.88 -2.63 0.50
C ARG A 260 -23.76 -1.50 -0.53
N LYS A 261 -22.56 -0.95 -0.70
CA LYS A 261 -22.28 0.20 -1.60
C LYS A 261 -22.13 -0.19 -3.06
N VAL A 262 -21.97 -1.47 -3.36
CA VAL A 262 -21.70 -1.96 -4.71
C VAL A 262 -22.64 -3.08 -5.14
N LEU A 263 -23.00 -3.07 -6.42
CA LEU A 263 -23.57 -4.18 -7.16
C LEU A 263 -22.43 -5.01 -7.75
N VAL A 264 -22.67 -6.32 -7.88
CA VAL A 264 -21.63 -7.26 -8.29
C VAL A 264 -22.11 -8.23 -9.34
N LYS A 265 -21.22 -8.56 -10.27
CA LYS A 265 -21.34 -9.67 -11.21
C LYS A 265 -20.07 -10.51 -11.13
N ILE A 266 -20.24 -11.83 -11.04
CA ILE A 266 -19.13 -12.78 -10.85
C ILE A 266 -19.27 -13.88 -11.89
N LYS A 267 -18.19 -14.20 -12.60
CA LYS A 267 -18.15 -15.32 -13.53
C LYS A 267 -16.92 -16.19 -13.34
N ALA A 268 -17.09 -17.51 -13.42
CA ALA A 268 -15.97 -18.45 -13.37
C ALA A 268 -15.15 -18.44 -14.67
N VAL A 269 -13.82 -18.61 -14.54
CA VAL A 269 -12.87 -18.70 -15.65
C VAL A 269 -12.18 -20.05 -15.60
N GLN A 270 -12.33 -20.88 -16.62
CA GLN A 270 -11.70 -22.21 -16.62
C GLN A 270 -10.18 -22.11 -16.81
N LYS A 271 -9.42 -22.99 -16.15
CA LYS A 271 -8.00 -23.21 -16.51
C LYS A 271 -7.95 -23.90 -17.88
N PRO A 272 -7.05 -23.53 -18.80
CA PRO A 272 -6.78 -24.36 -19.97
C PRO A 272 -6.37 -25.76 -19.49
N VAL A 273 -6.87 -26.80 -20.17
CA VAL A 273 -6.57 -28.20 -19.85
C VAL A 273 -5.11 -28.47 -20.21
N THR A 274 -4.17 -28.09 -19.34
CA THR A 274 -2.78 -28.52 -19.48
C THR A 274 -2.69 -29.99 -19.08
N SER A 275 -2.26 -30.82 -20.03
CA SER A 275 -1.96 -32.23 -19.89
C SER A 275 -0.85 -32.45 -18.86
N GLY A 276 -1.22 -32.56 -17.58
CA GLY A 276 -0.29 -32.81 -16.50
C GLY A 276 -1.04 -32.96 -15.18
N LYS A 277 -0.73 -34.03 -14.44
CA LYS A 277 -1.30 -34.48 -13.14
C LYS A 277 -2.22 -33.45 -12.46
N ARG A 278 -3.52 -33.76 -12.36
CA ARG A 278 -4.57 -32.99 -11.67
C ARG A 278 -4.24 -32.80 -10.19
N LYS A 279 -3.46 -31.77 -9.84
CA LYS A 279 -3.54 -31.19 -8.49
C LYS A 279 -4.87 -30.45 -8.40
N THR A 280 -5.73 -30.87 -7.48
CA THR A 280 -6.94 -30.15 -7.11
C THR A 280 -6.55 -28.77 -6.60
N SER A 281 -6.60 -27.77 -7.47
CA SER A 281 -6.32 -26.40 -7.06
C SER A 281 -7.47 -25.95 -6.17
N ARG A 282 -7.15 -25.62 -4.91
CA ARG A 282 -8.10 -25.02 -3.94
C ARG A 282 -8.71 -23.70 -4.43
N TYR A 283 -8.13 -23.13 -5.50
CA TYR A 283 -8.52 -21.85 -6.08
C TYR A 283 -9.01 -22.00 -7.52
N GLN A 284 -10.14 -21.35 -7.80
CA GLN A 284 -10.71 -21.20 -9.14
C GLN A 284 -10.71 -19.72 -9.53
N ARG A 285 -10.20 -19.36 -10.72
CA ARG A 285 -10.17 -17.96 -11.17
C ARG A 285 -11.57 -17.45 -11.50
N LEU A 286 -11.82 -16.20 -11.17
CA LEU A 286 -13.07 -15.49 -11.39
C LEU A 286 -12.81 -14.16 -12.09
N HIS A 287 -13.79 -13.74 -12.89
CA HIS A 287 -13.97 -12.35 -13.27
C HIS A 287 -14.97 -11.70 -12.33
N LEU A 288 -14.58 -10.58 -11.72
CA LEU A 288 -15.41 -9.78 -10.83
C LEU A 288 -15.66 -8.41 -11.47
N TRP A 289 -16.93 -8.02 -11.57
CA TRP A 289 -17.31 -6.66 -11.95
C TRP A 289 -18.10 -6.02 -10.81
N LEU A 290 -17.74 -4.79 -10.48
CA LEU A 290 -18.34 -3.99 -9.42
C LEU A 290 -18.91 -2.70 -10.01
N ARG A 291 -20.06 -2.25 -9.50
CA ARG A 291 -20.65 -0.95 -9.85
C ARG A 291 -21.21 -0.32 -8.59
N PHE A 292 -20.94 0.96 -8.34
CA PHE A 292 -21.54 1.65 -7.19
C PHE A 292 -23.06 1.69 -7.30
N SER A 293 -23.73 1.38 -6.19
CA SER A 293 -25.18 1.38 -6.07
C SER A 293 -25.66 2.81 -5.82
N GLY A 294 -26.43 3.39 -6.74
CA GLY A 294 -27.09 4.69 -6.54
C GLY A 294 -28.18 4.69 -5.47
N LYS A 295 -28.49 3.54 -4.85
CA LYS A 295 -29.48 3.40 -3.77
C LYS A 295 -28.88 3.54 -2.35
N ALA A 296 -27.56 3.73 -2.23
CA ALA A 296 -26.86 3.79 -0.95
C ALA A 296 -27.33 4.93 -0.02
N GLU A 297 -28.09 5.90 -0.53
CA GLU A 297 -28.65 7.01 0.26
C GLU A 297 -29.79 6.59 1.21
N LYS A 298 -30.45 5.44 1.00
CA LYS A 298 -31.69 5.08 1.74
C LYS A 298 -31.47 4.33 3.06
N GLN A 299 -30.27 3.83 3.32
CA GLN A 299 -29.89 3.26 4.61
C GLN A 299 -28.51 3.80 4.94
N LEU A 300 -28.45 4.81 5.81
CA LEU A 300 -27.18 5.32 6.34
C LEU A 300 -26.44 4.14 6.97
N PRO A 301 -25.25 3.76 6.46
CA PRO A 301 -24.45 2.73 7.10
C PRO A 301 -24.19 3.12 8.55
N GLU A 302 -24.18 2.14 9.45
CA GLU A 302 -23.73 2.38 10.82
C GLU A 302 -22.33 3.02 10.77
N SER A 303 -22.15 4.12 11.50
CA SER A 303 -20.87 4.82 11.46
C SER A 303 -19.76 3.89 11.99
N LEU A 304 -18.62 3.81 11.31
CA LEU A 304 -17.48 2.98 11.73
C LEU A 304 -17.07 3.26 13.18
N ASN A 305 -17.12 4.53 13.61
CA ASN A 305 -16.84 4.92 14.99
C ASN A 305 -17.81 4.30 16.00
N LEU A 306 -19.09 4.11 15.64
CA LEU A 306 -20.04 3.42 16.50
C LEU A 306 -19.71 1.93 16.63
N GLN A 307 -19.33 1.26 15.54
CA GLN A 307 -18.88 -0.13 15.57
C GLN A 307 -17.61 -0.30 16.39
N ILE A 308 -16.62 0.59 16.22
CA ILE A 308 -15.41 0.61 17.04
C ILE A 308 -15.79 0.79 18.50
N ARG A 309 -16.64 1.77 18.83
CA ARG A 309 -17.08 2.01 20.21
C ARG A 309 -17.73 0.78 20.83
N GLN A 310 -18.69 0.15 20.15
CA GLN A 310 -19.35 -1.07 20.63
C GLN A 310 -18.35 -2.21 20.86
N LEU A 311 -17.40 -2.40 19.95
CA LEU A 311 -16.36 -3.41 20.07
C LEU A 311 -15.47 -3.15 21.30
N LEU A 312 -15.12 -1.89 21.56
CA LEU A 312 -14.32 -1.50 22.73
C LEU A 312 -15.11 -1.60 24.04
N GLU A 313 -16.43 -1.37 24.03
CA GLU A 313 -17.28 -1.62 25.22
C GLU A 313 -17.29 -3.10 25.60
N ILE A 314 -17.33 -4.01 24.62
CA ILE A 314 -17.21 -5.46 24.87
C ILE A 314 -15.85 -5.78 25.51
N TYR A 315 -14.79 -5.06 25.14
CA TYR A 315 -13.44 -5.26 25.70
C TYR A 315 -13.26 -4.70 27.12
N ARG A 316 -14.05 -3.68 27.48
CA ARG A 316 -14.04 -3.07 28.82
C ARG A 316 -14.73 -3.93 29.87
N GLN A 317 -15.73 -4.71 29.46
CA GLN A 317 -16.37 -5.72 30.32
C GLN A 317 -15.37 -6.78 30.76
#